data_AF-A0A257X6C0-F1
#
_entry.id   AF-A0A257X6C0-F1
#
_cell.length_a   1.000
_cell.length_b   1.000
_cell.length_c   1.000
_cell.angle_alpha   90.00
_cell.angle_beta   90.00
_cell.angle_gamma   90.00
#
_symmetry.space_group_name_H-M   'P 1'
#
loop_
_entity.id
_entity.type
_entity.pdbx_description
1 polymer ?
#
loop_
_entity_poly.entity_id
_entity_poly.type
_entity_poly.pdbx_seq_one_letter_code
_entity_poly.pdbx_strand_id
1 'polypeptide(L)' 'MARITVEDCLKRIPNRFQLTLAATVRARQLAAGSTPQVEAENDKPTVVALREIAAGKFGVEILNRGQV' A
#
# COMPACT_ATOMS: atom_id res chain seq x y z
N MET A 1 0.46 -0.11 -17.28
CA MET A 1 0.98 -1.04 -16.25
C MET A 1 2.19 -0.38 -15.61
N ALA A 2 1.96 0.42 -14.57
CA ALA A 2 3.02 1.18 -13.93
C ALA A 2 4.07 0.23 -13.35
N ARG A 3 5.34 0.44 -13.74
CA ARG A 3 6.50 -0.37 -13.37
C ARG A 3 6.90 -0.04 -11.93
N ILE A 4 6.12 -0.47 -10.95
CA ILE A 4 6.48 -0.38 -9.53
C ILE A 4 7.29 -1.63 -9.16
N THR A 5 8.46 -1.45 -8.54
CA THR A 5 9.28 -2.56 -8.08
C THR A 5 9.07 -2.78 -6.58
N VAL A 6 9.24 -4.03 -6.14
CA VAL A 6 9.17 -4.37 -4.71
C VAL A 6 10.31 -3.69 -3.94
N GLU A 7 11.43 -3.41 -4.60
CA GLU A 7 12.59 -2.75 -4.00
C GLU A 7 12.26 -1.36 -3.46
N ASP A 8 11.44 -0.58 -4.17
CA ASP A 8 11.02 0.75 -3.73
C ASP A 8 10.09 0.69 -2.51
N CYS A 9 9.28 -0.37 -2.40
CA CYS A 9 8.45 -0.62 -1.24
C CYS A 9 9.28 -1.08 -0.03
N LEU A 10 10.33 -1.89 -0.27
CA LEU A 10 11.22 -2.40 0.79
C LEU A 10 12.08 -1.30 1.43
N LYS A 11 12.39 -0.22 0.70
CA LYS A 11 13.02 0.99 1.28
C LYS A 11 12.18 1.61 2.39
N ARG A 12 10.86 1.40 2.37
CA ARG A 12 9.90 1.96 3.34
C ARG A 12 9.51 0.97 4.41
N ILE A 13 9.24 -0.27 4.01
CA ILE A 13 8.89 -1.37 4.91
C ILE A 13 9.86 -2.52 4.65
N PRO A 14 10.96 -2.64 5.43
CA PRO A 14 12.01 -3.64 5.16
C PRO A 14 11.52 -5.08 5.39
N ASN A 15 10.48 -5.27 6.22
CA ASN A 15 9.89 -6.57 6.46
C ASN A 15 8.85 -6.92 5.38
N ARG A 16 9.15 -7.94 4.56
CA ARG A 16 8.29 -8.41 3.46
C ARG A 16 6.91 -8.90 3.90
N PHE A 17 6.81 -9.50 5.09
CA PHE A 17 5.53 -9.97 5.63
C PHE A 17 4.65 -8.78 6.05
N GLN A 18 5.24 -7.81 6.75
CA GLN A 18 4.54 -6.58 7.13
C GLN A 18 4.16 -5.76 5.90
N LEU A 19 5.03 -5.69 4.89
CA LEU A 19 4.74 -5.04 3.62
C LEU A 19 3.51 -5.65 2.94
N THR A 20 3.47 -6.98 2.84
CA THR A 20 2.34 -7.71 2.23
C THR A 20 1.05 -7.47 3.00
N LEU A 21 1.12 -7.50 4.34
CA LEU A 21 -0.04 -7.28 5.19
C LEU A 21 -0.55 -5.83 5.07
N ALA A 22 0.35 -4.85 5.14
CA ALA A 22 0.01 -3.42 5.04
C ALA A 22 -0.61 -3.08 3.68
N ALA A 23 -0.01 -3.59 2.60
CA ALA A 23 -0.55 -3.44 1.25
C ALA A 23 -1.95 -4.08 1.12
N THR A 24 -2.16 -5.26 1.74
CA THR A 24 -3.46 -5.94 1.71
C THR A 24 -4.54 -5.15 2.45
N VAL A 25 -4.23 -4.66 3.66
CA VAL A 25 -5.17 -3.85 4.45
C VAL A 25 -5.55 -2.58 3.68
N ARG A 26 -4.57 -1.88 3.10
CA ARG A 26 -4.84 -0.69 2.29
C ARG A 26 -5.64 -1.02 1.03
N ALA A 27 -5.29 -2.07 0.30
CA ALA A 27 -6.00 -2.47 -0.90
C ALA A 27 -7.48 -2.77 -0.62
N ARG A 28 -7.79 -3.35 0.55
CA ARG A 28 -9.19 -3.55 0.98
C ARG A 28 -9.91 -2.22 1.22
N GLN A 29 -9.25 -1.24 1.84
CA GLN A 29 -9.83 0.10 2.01
C GLN A 29 -10.12 0.78 0.67
N LEU A 30 -9.18 0.68 -0.27
CA LEU A 30 -9.36 1.21 -1.64
C LEU A 30 -10.51 0.48 -2.37
N ALA A 31 -10.60 -0.84 -2.23
CA ALA A 31 -11.71 -1.62 -2.78
C ALA A 31 -13.08 -1.27 -2.13
N ALA A 32 -13.07 -0.84 -0.87
CA ALA A 32 -14.26 -0.33 -0.17
C ALA A 32 -14.63 1.11 -0.54
N GLY A 33 -13.91 1.75 -1.47
CA GLY A 33 -14.17 3.12 -1.93
C GLY A 33 -13.39 4.22 -1.20
N SER A 34 -12.36 3.86 -0.42
CA SER A 34 -11.45 4.86 0.17
C SER A 34 -10.70 5.63 -0.91
N THR A 35 -10.50 6.93 -0.70
CA THR A 35 -9.80 7.80 -1.65
C THR A 35 -8.34 7.39 -1.79
N PRO A 36 -7.85 7.12 -3.02
CA PRO A 36 -6.43 6.88 -3.26
C PRO A 36 -5.64 8.18 -3.11
N GLN A 37 -4.45 8.09 -2.51
CA GLN A 37 -3.53 9.21 -2.29
C GLN A 37 -2.52 9.39 -3.44
N VAL A 38 -2.60 8.53 -4.46
CA VAL A 38 -1.83 8.57 -5.71
C VAL A 38 -2.79 8.38 -6.87
N GLU A 39 -2.40 8.83 -8.06
CA GLU A 39 -3.22 8.66 -9.26
C GLU A 39 -3.45 7.17 -9.57
N ALA A 40 -4.70 6.76 -9.45
CA ALA A 40 -5.15 5.42 -9.82
C ALA A 40 -5.49 5.44 -11.32
N GLU A 41 -4.45 5.36 -12.17
CA GLU A 41 -4.58 5.29 -13.64
C GLU A 41 -5.15 3.92 -14.09
N ASN A 42 -6.34 3.56 -13.59
CA ASN A 42 -7.01 2.25 -13.74
C ASN A 42 -6.24 1.04 -13.17
N ASP A 43 -5.29 1.28 -12.28
CA ASP A 43 -4.56 0.23 -11.59
C ASP A 43 -5.46 -0.51 -10.57
N LYS A 44 -5.21 -1.81 -10.40
CA LYS A 44 -5.86 -2.59 -9.34
C LYS A 44 -5.55 -1.98 -7.97
N PRO A 45 -6.46 -2.07 -6.98
CA PRO A 45 -6.27 -1.47 -5.65
C PRO A 45 -5.00 -1.97 -4.95
N THR A 46 -4.53 -3.19 -5.24
CA THR A 46 -3.26 -3.72 -4.76
C THR A 46 -2.04 -2.99 -5.32
N VAL A 47 -2.08 -2.61 -6.60
CA VAL A 47 -1.01 -1.85 -7.26
C VAL A 47 -1.00 -0.41 -6.76
N VAL A 48 -2.17 0.20 -6.58
CA VAL A 48 -2.31 1.54 -6.00
C VAL A 48 -1.76 1.57 -4.57
N ALA A 49 -2.09 0.57 -3.74
CA ALA A 49 -1.54 0.45 -2.39
C ALA A 49 -0.01 0.35 -2.38
N LEU A 50 0.60 -0.44 -3.27
CA LEU A 50 2.05 -0.54 -3.38
C LEU A 50 2.69 0.77 -3.86
N ARG A 51 2.06 1.49 -4.80
CA ARG A 51 2.49 2.83 -5.24
C ARG A 51 2.45 3.85 -4.10
N GLU A 52 1.40 3.83 -3.30
CA GLU A 52 1.27 4.66 -2.10
C GLU A 52 2.37 4.35 -1.06
N ILE A 53 2.72 3.07 -0.84
CA ILE A 53 3.83 2.68 0.05
C ILE A 53 5.15 3.22 -0.49
N ALA A 54 5.46 2.98 -1.78
CA ALA A 54 6.69 3.47 -2.39
C ALA A 54 6.82 5.01 -2.34
N ALA A 55 5.69 5.71 -2.55
CA ALA A 55 5.59 7.16 -2.40
C ALA A 55 5.65 7.64 -0.93
N GLY A 56 5.66 6.74 0.05
CA GLY A 56 5.72 7.04 1.48
C GLY A 56 4.44 7.67 2.02
N LYS A 57 3.28 7.40 1.42
CA LYS A 57 1.98 7.95 1.85
C LYS A 57 1.44 7.24 3.10
N PHE A 58 1.78 5.96 3.28
CA PHE A 58 1.49 5.20 4.49
C PHE A 58 2.57 4.13 4.73
N GLY A 59 2.67 3.64 5.97
CA GLY A 59 3.63 2.60 6.37
C GLY A 59 3.00 1.48 7.20
N VAL A 60 3.81 0.85 8.05
CA VAL A 60 3.38 -0.25 8.95
C VAL A 60 2.35 0.18 9.99
N GLU A 61 2.19 1.48 10.22
CA GLU A 61 1.18 2.05 11.14
C GLU A 61 -0.26 1.63 10.82
N ILE A 62 -0.56 1.32 9.55
CA ILE A 62 -1.88 0.84 9.12
C ILE A 62 -2.26 -0.50 9.78
N LEU A 63 -1.26 -1.27 10.22
CA LEU A 63 -1.44 -2.57 10.87
C LEU A 63 -1.87 -2.44 12.34
N ASN A 64 -1.56 -1.32 12.98
CA ASN A 64 -1.83 -1.12 14.40
C ASN A 64 -3.24 -0.56 14.69
N ARG A 65 -3.99 -0.13 13.66
CA ARG A 65 -5.34 0.47 13.79
C ARG A 65 -6.42 -0.49 14.33
N GLY A 66 -6.12 -1.77 14.53
CA GLY A 66 -7.04 -2.77 15.08
C GLY A 66 -6.73 -3.22 16.51
N GLN A 67 -5.70 -2.67 17.16
CA GLN A 67 -5.40 -2.95 18.56
C GLN A 67 -5.96 -1.81 19.42
N VAL A 68 -7.24 -1.94 19.79
CA VAL A 68 -7.85 -1.20 20.91
C VAL A 68 -8.20 -2.23 21.98
#